data_AF-A0A4R3YQL4-F1
#
_entry.id   AF-A0A4R3YQL4-F1
#
_cell.length_a   1.000
_cell.length_b   1.000
_cell.length_c   1.000
_cell.angle_alpha   90.00
_cell.angle_beta   90.00
_cell.angle_gamma   90.00
#
_symmetry.space_group_name_H-M   'P 1'
#
loop_
_entity.id
_entity.type
_entity.pdbx_description
1 polymer ?
#
loop_
_entity_poly.entity_id
_entity_poly.type
_entity_poly.pdbx_seq_one_letter_code
_entity_poly.pdbx_strand_id
1 'polypeptide(L)'
;MRLPRNKGVAVSVAGKPGGAAATAGKSTSQAMVGLRPEQVAFLGEYAVSTKDRHVFVQILCWPAVPVAWAMLTQTAASLRQLRGDTMALCMPPKGGTSWIHDVAPQLGLPLERDPGAAESTLAALIRRLPVRFAVAVVEQEARQAQVADALRHRSLFSGCLTAYGAYLKSTNQAACRVVIAPNGEPLQNDARQQIYRDVLPHLDSASRLGALELTFWPEATVPVPLEMAQLAAAAVGRHVQQPAQPSPLFEAVRAHLAPPSRFHVVGRQR
;
A
#
# COMPACT_ATOMS: atom_id res chain seq x y z
N MET A 1 -22.09 -62.75 18.06
CA MET A 1 -22.89 -61.64 17.51
C MET A 1 -23.11 -61.89 16.03
N ARG A 2 -24.38 -61.87 15.59
CA ARG A 2 -24.82 -62.19 14.22
C ARG A 2 -24.63 -60.98 13.27
N LEU A 3 -24.27 -61.31 12.02
CA LEU A 3 -24.25 -60.51 10.76
C LEU A 3 -25.62 -59.83 10.45
N PRO A 4 -25.81 -58.97 9.41
CA PRO A 4 -25.00 -58.83 8.17
C PRO A 4 -24.83 -57.42 7.54
N ARG A 5 -23.97 -57.44 6.50
CA ARG A 5 -23.84 -56.51 5.36
C ARG A 5 -25.19 -56.05 4.79
N ASN A 6 -25.27 -54.79 4.35
CA ASN A 6 -26.25 -54.38 3.35
C ASN A 6 -25.62 -53.55 2.23
N LYS A 7 -25.87 -53.98 0.99
CA LYS A 7 -25.59 -53.30 -0.27
C LYS A 7 -26.84 -52.48 -0.64
N GLY A 8 -26.66 -51.25 -1.13
CA GLY A 8 -27.71 -50.45 -1.79
C GLY A 8 -27.02 -49.51 -2.79
N VAL A 9 -26.90 -49.92 -4.06
CA VAL A 9 -27.81 -49.60 -5.18
C VAL A 9 -27.67 -48.15 -5.64
N ALA A 10 -27.01 -48.01 -6.80
CA ALA A 10 -27.01 -46.81 -7.63
C ALA A 10 -28.37 -46.67 -8.33
N VAL A 11 -28.93 -45.48 -8.34
CA VAL A 11 -30.03 -45.09 -9.23
C VAL A 11 -29.55 -43.91 -10.06
N SER A 12 -29.39 -44.17 -11.36
CA SER A 12 -29.21 -43.18 -12.40
C SER A 12 -30.58 -42.62 -12.79
N VAL A 13 -30.74 -41.30 -12.77
CA VAL A 13 -31.87 -40.63 -13.43
C VAL A 13 -31.29 -39.57 -14.35
N ALA A 14 -31.45 -39.82 -15.65
CA ALA A 14 -31.20 -38.87 -16.70
C ALA A 14 -32.27 -37.77 -16.71
N GLY A 15 -31.85 -36.52 -16.85
CA GLY A 15 -32.71 -35.37 -17.10
C GLY A 15 -31.92 -34.22 -17.74
N LYS A 16 -31.94 -34.15 -19.07
CA LYS A 16 -31.85 -32.88 -19.84
C LYS A 16 -33.28 -32.33 -19.98
N PRO A 17 -33.55 -31.06 -20.39
CA PRO A 17 -32.67 -29.99 -20.91
C PRO A 17 -32.97 -28.60 -20.27
N GLY A 18 -32.30 -27.54 -20.73
CA GLY A 18 -32.82 -26.18 -20.56
C GLY A 18 -31.73 -25.12 -20.41
N GLY A 19 -31.46 -24.38 -21.48
CA GLY A 19 -30.51 -23.27 -21.47
C GLY A 19 -30.96 -22.11 -20.60
N ALA A 20 -29.99 -21.50 -19.94
CA ALA A 20 -29.97 -20.08 -19.63
C ALA A 20 -28.52 -19.64 -19.75
N ALA A 21 -28.24 -18.82 -20.76
CA ALA A 21 -26.95 -18.22 -21.00
C ALA A 21 -26.59 -17.37 -19.77
N ALA A 22 -25.62 -17.84 -18.98
CA ALA A 22 -24.96 -17.01 -17.99
C ALA A 22 -24.03 -16.06 -18.74
N THR A 23 -24.52 -14.86 -19.03
CA THR A 23 -23.71 -13.68 -19.33
C THR A 23 -22.89 -13.34 -18.09
N ALA A 24 -21.78 -14.07 -17.91
CA ALA A 24 -20.73 -13.69 -16.98
C ALA A 24 -20.17 -12.34 -17.42
N GLY A 25 -20.46 -11.32 -16.61
CA GLY A 25 -19.98 -9.96 -16.81
C GLY A 25 -18.46 -9.93 -16.93
N LYS A 26 -17.99 -9.73 -18.16
CA LYS A 26 -16.68 -9.13 -18.43
C LYS A 26 -16.71 -7.70 -17.91
N SER A 27 -16.34 -7.47 -16.65
CA SER A 27 -16.23 -6.11 -16.12
C SER A 27 -15.14 -5.96 -15.05
N THR A 28 -13.98 -6.61 -15.24
CA THR A 28 -12.84 -6.44 -14.32
C THR A 28 -11.48 -6.26 -14.99
N SER A 29 -11.38 -6.28 -16.32
CA SER A 29 -10.09 -6.15 -17.03
C SER A 29 -9.88 -4.79 -17.74
N GLN A 30 -10.84 -3.86 -17.65
CA GLN A 30 -10.75 -2.56 -18.32
C GLN A 30 -10.13 -1.43 -17.49
N ALA A 31 -9.89 -1.62 -16.18
CA ALA A 31 -9.51 -0.52 -15.30
C ALA A 31 -8.06 -0.01 -15.47
N MET A 32 -7.16 -0.79 -16.08
CA MET A 32 -5.74 -0.40 -16.24
C MET A 32 -5.28 -0.17 -17.69
N VAL A 33 -6.12 -0.42 -18.69
CA VAL A 33 -5.77 -0.17 -20.09
C VAL A 33 -5.75 1.34 -20.32
N GLY A 34 -4.55 1.92 -20.41
CA GLY A 34 -4.33 3.35 -20.71
C GLY A 34 -3.91 4.24 -19.55
N LEU A 35 -3.61 3.68 -18.36
CA LEU A 35 -3.03 4.45 -17.27
C LEU A 35 -1.57 4.79 -17.56
N ARG A 36 -1.33 6.05 -17.90
CA ARG A 36 0.02 6.60 -17.96
C ARG A 36 0.62 6.61 -16.55
N PRO A 37 1.75 5.94 -16.28
CA PRO A 37 2.33 5.85 -14.94
C PRO A 37 2.51 7.21 -14.27
N GLU A 38 2.86 8.25 -15.03
CA GLU A 38 3.00 9.63 -14.56
C GLU A 38 1.72 10.26 -13.98
N GLN A 39 0.56 9.66 -14.20
CA GLN A 39 -0.74 10.11 -13.69
C GLN A 39 -1.25 9.25 -12.54
N VAL A 40 -0.39 8.41 -11.96
CA VAL A 40 -0.76 7.49 -10.88
C VAL A 40 -0.05 7.88 -9.58
N ALA A 41 -0.84 8.02 -8.53
CA ALA A 41 -0.40 8.07 -7.15
C ALA A 41 -0.67 6.71 -6.50
N PHE A 42 0.20 6.30 -5.58
CA PHE A 42 0.10 5.02 -4.89
C PHE A 42 -0.16 5.25 -3.40
N LEU A 43 -1.09 4.47 -2.84
CA LEU A 43 -1.44 4.50 -1.43
C LEU A 43 -0.87 3.25 -0.74
N GLY A 44 0.09 3.48 0.15
CA GLY A 44 0.66 2.47 1.02
C GLY A 44 0.01 2.51 2.40
N GLU A 45 -0.10 1.35 3.03
CA GLU A 45 -0.65 1.22 4.36
C GLU A 45 0.24 0.33 5.22
N TYR A 46 0.29 0.66 6.50
CA TYR A 46 0.98 -0.14 7.48
C TYR A 46 0.21 -0.09 8.80
N ALA A 47 0.00 -1.25 9.39
CA ALA A 47 -0.64 -1.40 10.69
C ALA A 47 0.26 -2.24 11.58
N VAL A 48 0.49 -1.78 12.79
CA VAL A 48 1.29 -2.52 13.76
C VAL A 48 0.68 -2.39 15.15
N SER A 49 0.58 -3.54 15.80
CA SER A 49 -0.06 -3.68 17.11
C SER A 49 0.99 -4.07 18.14
N THR A 50 1.07 -3.31 19.22
CA THR A 50 1.85 -3.61 20.42
C THR A 50 0.91 -3.92 21.57
N LYS A 51 1.42 -4.39 22.71
CA LYS A 51 0.59 -4.68 23.89
C LYS A 51 -0.25 -3.49 24.35
N ASP A 52 0.26 -2.27 24.16
CA ASP A 52 -0.34 -1.06 24.72
C ASP A 52 -0.97 -0.15 23.65
N ARG A 53 -0.59 -0.30 22.38
CA ARG A 53 -0.97 0.61 21.30
C ARG A 53 -1.09 -0.06 19.94
N HIS A 54 -2.03 0.42 19.14
CA HIS A 54 -2.16 0.15 17.72
C HIS A 54 -1.80 1.41 16.93
N VAL A 55 -0.87 1.27 15.98
CA VAL A 55 -0.44 2.35 15.08
C VAL A 55 -0.90 2.01 13.68
N PHE A 56 -1.62 2.92 13.05
CA PHE A 56 -2.04 2.82 11.65
C PHE A 56 -1.46 3.99 10.88
N VAL A 57 -0.80 3.68 9.78
CA VAL A 57 -0.17 4.65 8.89
C VAL A 57 -0.70 4.44 7.49
N GLN A 58 -1.06 5.55 6.86
CA GLN A 58 -1.35 5.60 5.44
C GLN A 58 -0.42 6.63 4.79
N ILE A 59 0.18 6.27 3.66
CA ILE A 59 0.99 7.16 2.85
C ILE A 59 0.45 7.20 1.43
N LEU A 60 0.15 8.40 0.96
CA LEU A 60 -0.09 8.67 -0.45
C LEU A 60 1.20 9.20 -1.06
N CYS A 61 1.71 8.54 -2.10
CA CYS A 61 2.89 9.00 -2.83
C CYS A 61 2.57 9.25 -4.30
N TRP A 62 3.07 10.34 -4.86
CA TRP A 62 2.86 10.72 -6.25
C TRP A 62 4.16 11.24 -6.88
N PRO A 63 4.28 11.16 -8.22
CA PRO A 63 5.46 11.63 -8.90
C PRO A 63 5.46 13.17 -8.93
N ALA A 64 6.59 13.80 -8.61
CA ALA A 64 6.76 15.25 -8.78
C ALA A 64 7.10 15.61 -10.24
N VAL A 65 7.63 14.64 -11.00
CA VAL A 65 7.92 14.74 -12.44
C VAL A 65 7.48 13.45 -13.14
N PRO A 66 7.09 13.49 -14.44
CA PRO A 66 6.51 12.33 -15.12
C PRO A 66 7.37 11.06 -15.10
N VAL A 67 8.70 11.21 -15.15
CA VAL A 67 9.64 10.08 -15.24
C VAL A 67 9.97 9.42 -13.89
N ALA A 68 9.41 9.90 -12.76
CA ALA A 68 9.79 9.43 -11.42
C ALA A 68 9.61 7.91 -11.25
N TRP A 69 8.46 7.37 -11.64
CA TRP A 69 8.20 5.93 -11.50
C TRP A 69 9.04 5.07 -12.42
N ALA A 70 9.30 5.54 -13.65
CA ALA A 70 10.22 4.86 -14.55
C ALA A 70 11.64 4.82 -13.97
N MET A 71 12.13 5.93 -13.40
CA MET A 71 13.44 5.97 -12.73
C MET A 71 13.51 5.03 -11.54
N LEU A 72 12.46 4.95 -10.71
CA LEU A 72 12.40 4.02 -9.59
C LEU A 72 12.49 2.56 -10.07
N THR A 73 11.64 2.17 -11.02
CA THR A 73 11.60 0.80 -11.57
C THR A 73 12.93 0.43 -12.23
N GLN A 74 13.50 1.33 -13.03
CA GLN A 74 14.79 1.12 -13.68
C GLN A 74 15.92 0.97 -12.64
N THR A 75 15.96 1.83 -11.62
CA THR A 75 16.99 1.74 -10.58
C THR A 75 16.87 0.46 -9.78
N ALA A 76 15.64 0.04 -9.44
CA ALA A 76 15.39 -1.23 -8.77
C ALA A 76 15.84 -2.44 -9.63
N ALA A 77 15.58 -2.39 -10.94
CA ALA A 77 16.05 -3.42 -11.87
C ALA A 77 17.59 -3.45 -11.97
N SER A 78 18.24 -2.30 -12.08
CA SER A 78 19.70 -2.21 -12.10
C SER A 78 20.34 -2.68 -10.80
N LEU A 79 19.74 -2.40 -9.64
CA LEU A 79 20.20 -2.93 -8.36
C LEU A 79 20.11 -4.47 -8.32
N ARG A 80 19.04 -5.06 -8.86
CA ARG A 80 18.91 -6.52 -8.99
C ARG A 80 19.98 -7.10 -9.91
N GLN A 81 20.25 -6.48 -11.05
CA GLN A 81 21.27 -6.95 -12.00
C GLN A 81 22.68 -6.89 -11.40
N LEU A 82 23.08 -5.72 -10.89
CA LEU A 82 24.41 -5.51 -10.29
C LEU A 82 24.68 -6.50 -9.15
N ARG A 83 23.67 -6.74 -8.32
CA ARG A 83 23.79 -7.69 -7.22
C ARG A 83 23.68 -9.13 -7.73
N GLY A 84 22.80 -9.47 -8.64
CA GLY A 84 22.68 -10.81 -9.24
C GLY A 84 24.00 -11.32 -9.82
N ASP A 85 24.70 -10.48 -10.59
CA ASP A 85 25.97 -10.83 -11.22
C ASP A 85 27.13 -10.95 -10.21
N THR A 86 27.09 -10.18 -9.12
CA THR A 86 28.10 -10.22 -8.05
C THR A 86 27.79 -11.29 -6.99
N MET A 87 26.54 -11.77 -6.89
CA MET A 87 26.02 -12.61 -5.80
C MET A 87 26.06 -14.11 -6.10
N ALA A 88 26.32 -14.52 -7.34
CA ALA A 88 26.45 -15.94 -7.73
C ALA A 88 27.58 -16.69 -6.98
N LEU A 89 28.50 -15.96 -6.36
CA LEU A 89 29.68 -16.51 -5.67
C LEU A 89 29.61 -16.50 -4.13
N CYS A 90 28.53 -15.98 -3.54
CA CYS A 90 28.44 -15.79 -2.09
C CYS A 90 27.36 -16.67 -1.45
N MET A 91 27.67 -17.21 -0.26
CA MET A 91 26.82 -18.09 0.54
C MET A 91 25.44 -17.47 0.88
N PRO A 92 24.38 -18.29 1.05
CA PRO A 92 23.07 -17.80 1.45
C PRO A 92 23.10 -17.17 2.85
N PRO A 93 22.28 -16.13 3.11
CA PRO A 93 22.27 -15.42 4.38
C PRO A 93 21.83 -16.36 5.52
N LYS A 94 22.48 -16.22 6.69
CA LYS A 94 22.20 -17.00 7.91
C LYS A 94 21.19 -16.32 8.86
N GLY A 95 20.43 -15.32 8.39
CA GLY A 95 19.47 -14.55 9.18
C GLY A 95 18.05 -14.64 8.63
N GLY A 96 17.05 -14.42 9.49
CA GLY A 96 15.64 -14.32 9.07
C GLY A 96 15.39 -13.19 8.06
N THR A 97 14.24 -13.22 7.40
CA THR A 97 13.85 -12.18 6.43
C THR A 97 13.83 -10.80 7.08
N SER A 98 14.44 -9.81 6.41
CA SER A 98 14.39 -8.41 6.86
C SER A 98 12.94 -7.90 6.82
N TRP A 99 12.55 -7.04 7.75
CA TRP A 99 11.22 -6.40 7.74
C TRP A 99 10.93 -5.66 6.42
N ILE A 100 11.97 -5.21 5.73
CA ILE A 100 11.88 -4.58 4.40
C ILE A 100 11.34 -5.59 3.38
N HIS A 101 11.78 -6.84 3.44
CA HIS A 101 11.30 -7.90 2.55
C HIS A 101 9.82 -8.21 2.80
N ASP A 102 9.35 -8.11 4.05
CA ASP A 102 7.95 -8.38 4.40
C ASP A 102 6.99 -7.32 3.82
N VAL A 103 7.44 -6.07 3.63
CA VAL A 103 6.60 -4.95 3.16
C VAL A 103 6.88 -4.52 1.72
N ALA A 104 8.06 -4.84 1.19
CA ALA A 104 8.52 -4.42 -0.13
C ALA A 104 9.46 -5.48 -0.72
N PRO A 105 8.94 -6.67 -1.06
CA PRO A 105 9.78 -7.81 -1.43
C PRO A 105 10.63 -7.54 -2.66
N GLN A 106 10.11 -6.87 -3.70
CA GLN A 106 10.89 -6.58 -4.90
C GLN A 106 11.98 -5.53 -4.67
N LEU A 107 11.78 -4.59 -3.74
CA LEU A 107 12.81 -3.62 -3.33
C LEU A 107 13.82 -4.20 -2.34
N GLY A 108 13.39 -5.16 -1.51
CA GLY A 108 14.21 -5.84 -0.50
C GLY A 108 15.11 -6.94 -1.06
N LEU A 109 14.66 -7.65 -2.10
CA LEU A 109 15.34 -8.81 -2.70
C LEU A 109 16.84 -8.59 -2.99
N PRO A 110 17.29 -7.46 -3.60
CA PRO A 110 18.73 -7.25 -3.86
C PRO A 110 19.58 -7.05 -2.60
N LEU A 111 18.94 -6.85 -1.44
CA LEU A 111 19.54 -6.34 -0.20
C LEU A 111 19.35 -7.28 0.99
N GLU A 112 18.71 -8.45 0.81
CA GLU A 112 18.36 -9.40 1.89
C GLU A 112 19.54 -9.82 2.76
N ARG A 113 20.75 -9.89 2.20
CA ARG A 113 21.94 -10.35 2.90
C ARG A 113 22.56 -9.31 3.85
N ASP A 114 22.21 -8.03 3.68
CA ASP A 114 22.70 -6.94 4.53
C ASP A 114 21.54 -6.03 4.93
N PRO A 115 20.75 -6.42 5.96
CA PRO A 115 19.61 -5.64 6.40
C PRO A 115 19.99 -4.23 6.88
N GLY A 116 21.20 -4.02 7.38
CA GLY A 116 21.69 -2.70 7.80
C GLY A 116 21.97 -1.78 6.60
N ALA A 117 22.65 -2.29 5.58
CA ALA A 117 22.86 -1.54 4.34
C ALA A 117 21.57 -1.39 3.51
N ALA A 118 20.60 -2.31 3.67
CA ALA A 118 19.34 -2.27 2.96
C ALA A 118 18.57 -0.97 3.23
N GLU A 119 18.41 -0.62 4.52
CA GLU A 119 17.70 0.59 4.93
C GLU A 119 18.38 1.86 4.40
N SER A 120 19.70 1.94 4.52
CA SER A 120 20.47 3.10 4.05
C SER A 120 20.45 3.24 2.52
N THR A 121 20.52 2.12 1.79
CA THR A 121 20.48 2.09 0.32
C THR A 121 19.12 2.55 -0.20
N LEU A 122 18.04 2.01 0.38
CA LEU A 122 16.68 2.41 0.01
C LEU A 122 16.37 3.85 0.44
N ALA A 123 16.89 4.31 1.58
CA ALA A 123 16.81 5.71 1.98
C ALA A 123 17.51 6.63 0.97
N ALA A 124 18.69 6.26 0.50
CA ALA A 124 19.42 7.02 -0.52
C ALA A 124 18.66 7.05 -1.86
N LEU A 125 18.03 5.94 -2.25
CA LEU A 125 17.14 5.86 -3.41
C LEU A 125 15.97 6.83 -3.28
N ILE A 126 15.21 6.77 -2.18
CA ILE A 126 14.04 7.63 -1.92
C ILE A 126 14.46 9.09 -1.91
N ARG A 127 15.56 9.46 -1.24
CA ARG A 127 16.05 10.86 -1.18
C ARG A 127 16.28 11.47 -2.56
N ARG A 128 16.71 10.68 -3.54
CA ARG A 128 17.00 11.14 -4.91
C ARG A 128 15.79 11.09 -5.83
N LEU A 129 14.74 10.38 -5.43
CA LEU A 129 13.56 10.20 -6.26
C LEU A 129 12.70 11.48 -6.25
N PRO A 130 12.33 12.04 -7.40
CA PRO A 130 11.46 13.21 -7.48
C PRO A 130 10.01 12.81 -7.24
N VAL A 131 9.68 12.52 -5.98
CA VAL A 131 8.35 12.14 -5.51
C VAL A 131 7.94 13.01 -4.34
N ARG A 132 6.65 12.98 -4.02
CA ARG A 132 6.10 13.63 -2.84
C ARG A 132 5.27 12.65 -2.06
N PHE A 133 5.21 12.86 -0.75
CA PHE A 133 4.43 12.06 0.17
C PHE A 133 3.41 12.91 0.91
N ALA A 134 2.23 12.37 1.12
CA ALA A 134 1.31 12.77 2.19
C ALA A 134 1.18 11.61 3.17
N VAL A 135 1.18 11.91 4.45
CA VAL A 135 1.15 10.91 5.52
C VAL A 135 0.02 11.22 6.50
N ALA A 136 -0.71 10.18 6.87
CA ALA A 136 -1.67 10.23 7.97
C ALA A 136 -1.35 9.09 8.96
N VAL A 137 -1.40 9.42 10.25
CA VAL A 137 -1.11 8.47 11.33
C VAL A 137 -2.24 8.54 12.36
N VAL A 138 -2.75 7.36 12.72
CA VAL A 138 -3.72 7.19 13.82
C VAL A 138 -3.08 6.28 14.86
N GLU A 139 -2.96 6.78 16.09
CA GLU A 139 -2.59 5.97 17.26
C GLU A 139 -3.83 5.69 18.09
N GLN A 140 -4.00 4.43 18.49
CA GLN A 140 -5.09 3.99 19.36
C GLN A 140 -4.48 3.23 20.54
N GLU A 141 -4.95 3.52 21.75
CA GLU A 141 -4.62 2.70 22.91
C GLU A 141 -5.26 1.32 22.76
N ALA A 142 -4.58 0.26 23.21
CA ALA A 142 -5.09 -1.11 23.11
C ALA A 142 -6.47 -1.29 23.77
N ARG A 143 -6.76 -0.49 24.82
CA ARG A 143 -8.07 -0.48 25.50
C ARG A 143 -9.18 0.21 24.70
N GLN A 144 -8.82 1.07 23.75
CA GLN A 144 -9.72 1.80 22.86
C GLN A 144 -9.77 1.21 21.45
N ALA A 145 -9.23 0.01 21.23
CA ALA A 145 -9.15 -0.65 19.93
C ALA A 145 -10.50 -0.90 19.24
N GLN A 146 -11.63 -0.60 19.90
CA GLN A 146 -12.98 -0.66 19.35
C GLN A 146 -13.39 0.57 18.51
N VAL A 147 -12.49 1.51 18.21
CA VAL A 147 -12.82 2.52 17.18
C VAL A 147 -13.23 1.80 15.91
N ALA A 148 -14.46 2.05 15.43
CA ALA A 148 -14.98 1.46 14.21
C ALA A 148 -13.96 1.68 13.08
N ASP A 149 -13.54 0.60 12.43
CA ASP A 149 -12.55 0.60 11.33
C ASP A 149 -12.82 1.70 10.29
N ALA A 150 -14.10 1.98 10.04
CA ALA A 150 -14.56 3.07 9.21
C ALA A 150 -14.06 4.47 9.64
N LEU A 151 -14.11 4.81 10.94
CA LEU A 151 -13.65 6.10 11.45
C LEU A 151 -12.13 6.25 11.33
N ARG A 152 -11.39 5.16 11.53
CA ARG A 152 -9.94 5.11 11.33
C ARG A 152 -9.60 5.37 9.87
N HIS A 153 -10.19 4.61 8.94
CA HIS A 153 -9.95 4.81 7.51
C HIS A 153 -10.39 6.21 7.05
N ARG A 154 -11.50 6.73 7.56
CA ARG A 154 -11.96 8.11 7.29
C ARG A 154 -10.89 9.13 7.67
N SER A 155 -10.30 8.98 8.86
CA SER A 155 -9.26 9.88 9.37
C SER A 155 -7.97 9.79 8.54
N LEU A 156 -7.55 8.57 8.18
CA LEU A 156 -6.36 8.33 7.37
C LEU A 156 -6.52 8.91 5.95
N PHE A 157 -7.62 8.60 5.27
CA PHE A 157 -7.90 9.12 3.93
C PHE A 157 -8.00 10.65 3.95
N SER A 158 -8.74 11.21 4.90
CA SER A 158 -8.89 12.67 5.02
C SER A 158 -7.53 13.35 5.21
N GLY A 159 -6.65 12.82 6.06
CA GLY A 159 -5.31 13.38 6.27
C GLY A 159 -4.45 13.39 5.00
N CYS A 160 -4.35 12.24 4.32
CA CYS A 160 -3.57 12.11 3.09
C CYS A 160 -4.12 13.00 1.97
N LEU A 161 -5.44 12.98 1.76
CA LEU A 161 -6.09 13.71 0.67
C LEU A 161 -6.10 15.22 0.90
N THR A 162 -6.22 15.67 2.15
CA THR A 162 -6.12 17.10 2.49
C THR A 162 -4.74 17.64 2.11
N ALA A 163 -3.68 16.92 2.49
CA ALA A 163 -2.34 17.35 2.17
C ALA A 163 -2.02 17.29 0.68
N TYR A 164 -2.51 16.24 0.00
CA TYR A 164 -2.40 16.15 -1.45
C TYR A 164 -3.15 17.28 -2.17
N GLY A 165 -4.39 17.56 -1.78
CA GLY A 165 -5.18 18.65 -2.34
C GLY A 165 -4.54 20.02 -2.13
N ALA A 166 -3.95 20.27 -0.95
CA ALA A 166 -3.21 21.49 -0.68
C ALA A 166 -1.97 21.62 -1.57
N TYR A 167 -1.22 20.53 -1.77
CA TYR A 167 -0.10 20.48 -2.70
C TYR A 167 -0.56 20.82 -4.13
N LEU A 168 -1.59 20.15 -4.65
CA LEU A 168 -2.14 20.39 -5.99
C LEU A 168 -2.59 21.85 -6.18
N LYS A 169 -3.18 22.44 -5.14
CA LYS A 169 -3.56 23.86 -5.13
C LYS A 169 -2.33 24.77 -5.24
N SER A 170 -1.28 24.50 -4.47
CA SER A 170 -0.06 25.31 -4.44
C SER A 170 0.79 25.21 -5.71
N THR A 171 0.80 24.04 -6.36
CA THR A 171 1.59 23.78 -7.58
C THR A 171 0.78 23.92 -8.87
N ASN A 172 -0.53 24.19 -8.74
CA ASN A 172 -1.49 24.20 -9.83
C ASN A 172 -1.45 22.93 -10.72
N GLN A 173 -1.16 21.79 -10.11
CA GLN A 173 -1.15 20.49 -10.78
C GLN A 173 -2.55 19.86 -10.78
N ALA A 174 -2.79 18.96 -11.73
CA ALA A 174 -3.97 18.12 -11.78
C ALA A 174 -3.82 16.90 -10.87
N ALA A 175 -4.94 16.39 -10.37
CA ALA A 175 -4.98 15.19 -9.57
C ALA A 175 -4.59 13.93 -10.37
N CYS A 176 -3.78 13.07 -9.75
CA CYS A 176 -3.43 11.72 -10.21
C CYS A 176 -4.52 10.73 -9.78
N ARG A 177 -4.72 9.65 -10.53
CA ARG A 177 -5.54 8.53 -10.04
C ARG A 177 -4.83 7.83 -8.89
N VAL A 178 -5.56 7.35 -7.89
CA VAL A 178 -4.99 6.71 -6.69
C VAL A 178 -5.13 5.20 -6.80
N VAL A 179 -4.01 4.50 -6.70
CA VAL A 179 -3.95 3.04 -6.71
C VAL A 179 -3.49 2.52 -5.36
N ILE A 180 -4.14 1.47 -4.88
CA ILE A 180 -3.87 0.87 -3.57
C ILE A 180 -3.76 -0.65 -3.67
N ALA A 181 -3.00 -1.27 -2.77
CA ALA A 181 -2.98 -2.72 -2.68
C ALA A 181 -4.35 -3.26 -2.23
N PRO A 182 -4.87 -4.33 -2.84
CA PRO A 182 -6.07 -4.99 -2.36
C PRO A 182 -5.79 -5.55 -0.97
N ASN A 183 -6.74 -5.38 -0.06
CA ASN A 183 -6.81 -6.22 1.13
C ASN A 183 -7.28 -7.61 0.66
N GLY A 184 -6.76 -8.69 1.25
CA GLY A 184 -7.04 -10.06 0.83
C GLY A 184 -8.52 -10.46 0.87
N GLU A 185 -9.38 -9.61 1.43
CA GLU A 185 -10.83 -9.77 1.51
C GLU A 185 -11.57 -8.72 0.66
N PRO A 186 -12.37 -9.13 -0.36
CA PRO A 186 -13.11 -8.21 -1.24
C PRO A 186 -14.06 -7.26 -0.50
N LEU A 187 -14.78 -7.76 0.53
CA LEU A 187 -15.72 -6.96 1.30
C LEU A 187 -15.05 -5.79 2.03
N GLN A 188 -13.81 -5.97 2.49
CA GLN A 188 -13.04 -4.91 3.13
C GLN A 188 -12.60 -3.85 2.10
N ASN A 189 -12.29 -4.27 0.87
CA ASN A 189 -11.96 -3.34 -0.21
C ASN A 189 -13.17 -2.49 -0.62
N ASP A 190 -14.36 -3.09 -0.71
CA ASP A 190 -15.60 -2.36 -1.02
C ASP A 190 -15.92 -1.33 0.08
N ALA A 191 -15.81 -1.72 1.35
CA ALA A 191 -16.01 -0.82 2.48
C ALA A 191 -15.03 0.36 2.44
N ARG A 192 -13.75 0.11 2.14
CA ARG A 192 -12.72 1.16 1.99
C ARG A 192 -13.00 2.09 0.82
N GLN A 193 -13.45 1.54 -0.30
CA GLN A 193 -13.83 2.33 -1.47
C GLN A 193 -15.03 3.25 -1.14
N GLN A 194 -16.00 2.73 -0.37
CA GLN A 194 -17.13 3.54 0.07
C GLN A 194 -16.69 4.67 1.01
N ILE A 195 -15.87 4.38 2.03
CA ILE A 195 -15.33 5.39 2.94
C ILE A 195 -14.56 6.47 2.17
N TYR A 196 -13.76 6.08 1.17
CA TYR A 196 -13.05 7.02 0.32
C TYR A 196 -14.01 7.94 -0.45
N ARG A 197 -15.07 7.38 -1.07
CA ARG A 197 -16.10 8.15 -1.79
C ARG A 197 -16.87 9.08 -0.86
N ASP A 198 -17.07 8.68 0.39
CA ASP A 198 -17.75 9.51 1.39
C ASP A 198 -16.86 10.66 1.89
N VAL A 199 -15.53 10.46 1.98
CA VAL A 199 -14.59 11.49 2.44
C VAL A 199 -14.35 12.56 1.38
N LEU A 200 -14.16 12.15 0.12
CA LEU A 200 -13.68 13.02 -0.96
C LEU A 200 -14.49 14.32 -1.14
N PRO A 201 -15.84 14.32 -1.11
CA PRO A 201 -16.66 15.53 -1.32
C PRO A 201 -16.58 16.54 -0.17
N HIS A 202 -16.15 16.11 1.02
CA HIS A 202 -16.11 16.95 2.22
C HIS A 202 -14.77 17.66 2.42
N LEU A 203 -13.81 17.48 1.51
CA LEU A 203 -12.50 18.12 1.59
C LEU A 203 -12.54 19.51 0.94
N ASP A 204 -11.82 20.48 1.51
CA ASP A 204 -11.72 21.85 0.96
C ASP A 204 -11.21 21.89 -0.50
N SER A 205 -10.46 20.87 -0.89
CA SER A 205 -9.91 20.70 -2.24
C SER A 205 -10.73 19.75 -3.12
N ALA A 206 -11.97 19.42 -2.74
CA ALA A 206 -12.82 18.45 -3.45
C ALA A 206 -12.97 18.75 -4.94
N SER A 207 -13.06 20.02 -5.35
CA SER A 207 -13.15 20.40 -6.77
C SER A 207 -11.90 20.02 -7.59
N ARG A 208 -10.71 20.05 -6.98
CA ARG A 208 -9.45 19.63 -7.62
C ARG A 208 -9.23 18.12 -7.51
N LEU A 209 -9.81 17.50 -6.49
CA LEU A 209 -9.79 16.06 -6.26
C LEU A 209 -10.96 15.33 -6.94
N GLY A 210 -11.86 16.03 -7.64
CA GLY A 210 -13.09 15.44 -8.17
C GLY A 210 -12.88 14.37 -9.25
N ALA A 211 -11.71 14.33 -9.87
CA ALA A 211 -11.30 13.27 -10.80
C ALA A 211 -10.47 12.15 -10.14
N LEU A 212 -10.29 12.19 -8.82
CA LEU A 212 -9.51 11.22 -8.06
C LEU A 212 -10.30 9.92 -7.91
N GLU A 213 -9.89 8.89 -8.61
CA GLU A 213 -10.46 7.55 -8.48
C GLU A 213 -9.55 6.67 -7.62
N LEU A 214 -10.14 5.98 -6.63
CA LEU A 214 -9.45 4.93 -5.88
C LEU A 214 -9.67 3.59 -6.57
N THR A 215 -8.58 2.97 -7.02
CA THR A 215 -8.58 1.66 -7.68
C THR A 215 -7.67 0.69 -6.94
N PHE A 216 -8.11 -0.56 -6.80
CA PHE A 216 -7.28 -1.62 -6.22
C PHE A 216 -6.40 -2.25 -7.31
N TRP A 217 -5.14 -2.49 -6.97
CA TRP A 217 -4.23 -3.20 -7.86
C TRP A 217 -4.75 -4.63 -8.11
N PRO A 218 -4.96 -5.05 -9.37
CA PRO A 218 -5.65 -6.31 -9.66
C PRO A 218 -4.73 -7.53 -9.67
N GLU A 219 -3.42 -7.34 -9.79
CA GLU A 219 -2.45 -8.44 -9.94
C GLU A 219 -1.89 -8.86 -8.59
N ALA A 220 -1.45 -10.12 -8.48
CA ALA A 220 -0.85 -10.64 -7.25
C ALA A 220 0.48 -9.93 -6.92
N THR A 221 1.26 -9.58 -7.93
CA THR A 221 2.51 -8.84 -7.77
C THR A 221 2.23 -7.35 -7.86
N VAL A 222 2.41 -6.64 -6.75
CA VAL A 222 2.29 -5.17 -6.72
C VAL A 222 3.41 -4.51 -7.51
N PRO A 223 3.21 -3.33 -8.12
CA PRO A 223 4.27 -2.65 -8.84
C PRO A 223 5.25 -1.98 -7.87
N VAL A 224 6.51 -1.80 -8.28
CA VAL A 224 7.58 -1.22 -7.42
C VAL A 224 7.19 0.13 -6.77
N PRO A 225 6.48 1.06 -7.44
CA PRO A 225 5.99 2.27 -6.78
C PRO A 225 5.01 2.02 -5.62
N LEU A 226 4.16 0.98 -5.71
CA LEU A 226 3.24 0.61 -4.64
C LEU A 226 4.00 -0.01 -3.45
N GLU A 227 5.01 -0.84 -3.70
CA GLU A 227 5.91 -1.32 -2.66
C GLU A 227 6.66 -0.16 -1.98
N MET A 228 7.06 0.86 -2.74
CA MET A 228 7.70 2.04 -2.17
C MET A 228 6.74 2.78 -1.22
N ALA A 229 5.47 2.92 -1.59
CA ALA A 229 4.45 3.49 -0.71
C ALA A 229 4.26 2.68 0.58
N GLN A 230 4.22 1.34 0.48
CA GLN A 230 4.13 0.43 1.62
C GLN A 230 5.38 0.52 2.52
N LEU A 231 6.57 0.53 1.93
CA LEU A 231 7.84 0.70 2.62
C LEU A 231 7.88 2.04 3.38
N ALA A 232 7.42 3.12 2.74
CA ALA A 232 7.36 4.43 3.37
C ALA A 232 6.39 4.43 4.56
N ALA A 233 5.20 3.82 4.41
CA ALA A 233 4.22 3.70 5.49
C ALA A 233 4.78 2.89 6.67
N ALA A 234 5.47 1.78 6.37
CA ALA A 234 6.14 0.95 7.36
C ALA A 234 7.28 1.68 8.09
N ALA A 235 8.12 2.44 7.36
CA ALA A 235 9.18 3.24 7.95
C ALA A 235 8.63 4.29 8.93
N VAL A 236 7.53 4.95 8.57
CA VAL A 236 6.84 5.88 9.48
C VAL A 236 6.26 5.15 10.68
N GLY A 237 5.55 4.03 10.48
CA GLY A 237 4.97 3.26 11.58
C GLY A 237 6.02 2.78 12.59
N ARG A 238 7.16 2.28 12.10
CA ARG A 238 8.29 1.87 12.92
C ARG A 238 8.90 3.04 13.70
N HIS A 239 9.09 4.19 13.06
CA HIS A 239 9.57 5.38 13.76
C HIS A 239 8.59 5.84 14.85
N VAL A 240 7.29 5.79 14.58
CA VAL A 240 6.24 6.12 15.58
C VAL A 240 6.31 5.17 16.78
N GLN A 241 6.53 3.87 16.55
CA GLN A 241 6.69 2.90 17.63
C GLN A 241 8.00 3.06 18.42
N GLN A 242 9.08 3.44 17.75
CA GLN A 242 10.43 3.52 18.33
C GLN A 242 11.10 4.85 17.96
N PRO A 243 10.63 6.00 18.47
CA PRO A 243 11.09 7.32 18.02
C PRO A 243 12.58 7.59 18.30
N ALA A 244 13.15 6.91 19.29
CA ALA A 244 14.54 7.04 19.68
C ALA A 244 15.51 6.27 18.76
N GLN A 245 15.02 5.34 17.93
CA GLN A 245 15.87 4.59 17.02
C GLN A 245 16.13 5.39 15.74
N PRO A 246 17.39 5.49 15.27
CA PRO A 246 17.69 6.07 13.97
C PRO A 246 16.97 5.29 12.86
N SER A 247 16.26 6.00 11.98
CA SER A 247 15.65 5.40 10.78
C SER A 247 15.96 6.23 9.55
N PRO A 248 16.99 5.85 8.77
CA PRO A 248 17.32 6.50 7.50
C PRO A 248 16.14 6.57 6.52
N LEU A 249 15.30 5.53 6.48
CA LEU A 249 14.12 5.49 5.61
C LEU A 249 13.07 6.52 6.04
N PHE A 250 12.77 6.60 7.34
CA PHE A 250 11.87 7.63 7.85
C PHE A 250 12.37 9.03 7.50
N GLU A 251 13.66 9.29 7.70
CA GLU A 251 14.28 10.57 7.39
C GLU A 251 14.19 10.92 5.89
N ALA A 252 14.35 9.92 5.02
CA ALA A 252 14.16 10.07 3.58
C ALA A 252 12.71 10.42 3.22
N VAL A 253 11.73 9.74 3.82
CA VAL A 253 10.29 10.02 3.61
C VAL A 253 9.94 11.42 4.12
N ARG A 254 10.40 11.78 5.32
CA ARG A 254 10.19 13.09 5.95
C ARG A 254 10.65 14.24 5.06
N ALA A 255 11.81 14.10 4.42
CA ALA A 255 12.36 15.12 3.53
C ALA A 255 11.49 15.39 2.27
N HIS A 256 10.60 14.46 1.93
CA HIS A 256 9.75 14.52 0.73
C HIS A 256 8.27 14.80 1.03
N LEU A 257 7.92 15.06 2.30
CA LEU A 257 6.55 15.39 2.68
C LEU A 257 6.07 16.67 1.99
N ALA A 258 4.89 16.59 1.37
CA ALA A 258 4.23 17.73 0.76
C ALA A 258 3.53 18.57 1.83
N PRO A 259 3.70 19.91 1.86
CA PRO A 259 2.97 20.77 2.80
C PRO A 259 1.45 20.66 2.57
N PRO A 260 0.61 20.72 3.62
CA PRO A 260 0.92 20.87 5.04
C PRO A 260 1.19 19.55 5.78
N SER A 261 1.51 18.44 5.09
CA SER A 261 1.77 17.15 5.74
C SER A 261 2.78 17.33 6.86
N ARG A 262 2.29 17.13 8.07
CA ARG A 262 3.08 17.03 9.30
C ARG A 262 2.71 15.70 9.92
N PHE A 263 3.65 15.09 10.64
CA PHE A 263 3.36 13.90 11.44
C PHE A 263 2.40 14.31 12.57
N HIS A 264 1.10 14.27 12.30
CA HIS A 264 0.07 14.45 13.29
C HIS A 264 -0.36 13.06 13.76
N VAL A 265 0.06 12.69 14.97
CA VAL A 265 -0.49 11.55 15.67
C VAL A 265 -1.84 11.97 16.22
N VAL A 266 -2.92 11.63 15.50
CA VAL A 266 -4.28 11.81 16.00
C VAL A 266 -4.51 10.69 17.02
N GLY A 267 -4.45 11.03 18.31
CA GLY A 267 -4.59 10.05 19.41
C GLY A 267 -4.17 10.53 20.81
N ARG A 268 -3.35 11.59 20.94
CA ARG A 268 -3.06 12.20 22.26
C ARG A 268 -4.16 13.17 22.67
N GLN A 269 -5.33 12.67 23.06
CA GLN A 269 -6.12 13.40 24.05
C GLN A 269 -5.57 13.00 25.42
N ARG A 270 -4.85 13.93 26.07
CA ARG A 270 -4.53 13.85 27.50
C ARG A 270 -5.74 14.30 28.31
#